data_AF-A0A846ZU66-F1
#
_entry.id   AF-A0A846ZU66-F1
#
_cell.length_a   1.000
_cell.length_b   1.000
_cell.length_c   1.000
_cell.angle_alpha   90.00
_cell.angle_beta   90.00
_cell.angle_gamma   90.00
#
_symmetry.space_group_name_H-M   'P 1'
#
loop_
_entity.id
_entity.type
_entity.pdbx_description
1 polymer ?
#
loop_
_entity_poly.entity_id
_entity_poly.type
_entity_poly.pdbx_seq_one_letter_code
_entity_poly.pdbx_strand_id
1 'polypeptide(L)'
;WDAAVKEATRLLKYGACHKWNQSEAKHKISLILPKKAQEFCQELFITASGDAVFSKIEGFDDPILYRFSKGAEAYVETVLFESDRPLHYTEIVEKIIAKGREIEPRRAHNVAHDIGCLYGRGTYGLMKHYPLNEEETQEIITEIEEIIESGPNGRQWHCSELYEILCARGLDMDGRLTQYVINISLKYSKKLVNLKRLVWMADKKAINIIHSNRIEINQAIESLLRIEGKPLDGSEICKRIMEKRGVSSVFQIHNDGNVIKIGKNRWGLLDRDTPYTAEQQKKIIDMLEETLQRTQHGIHKTEIITILREIPNIDSSVTTDPAMYISLALRTGRMKYVSGNYLCMSDWSNARRPTIEEAIQIALEESMPGGRSFKDLQRRVHEILKFHVASDNIYTRLYAIGARVNGNTSCWQITTAEDQCDFK
;
A
#
# COMPACT_ATOMS: atom_id res chain seq x y z
N TRP A 1 47.90 13.43 -24.11
CA TRP A 1 46.82 13.68 -23.15
C TRP A 1 45.54 12.97 -23.57
N ASP A 2 44.91 13.34 -24.69
CA ASP A 2 43.62 12.77 -25.13
C ASP A 2 43.59 11.26 -25.28
N ALA A 3 44.70 10.65 -25.72
CA ALA A 3 44.83 9.19 -25.77
C ALA A 3 44.77 8.54 -24.38
N ALA A 4 45.39 9.17 -23.37
CA ALA A 4 45.34 8.71 -21.98
C ALA A 4 43.92 8.89 -21.40
N VAL A 5 43.24 10.00 -21.72
CA VAL A 5 41.83 10.22 -21.34
C VAL A 5 40.93 9.13 -21.92
N LYS A 6 41.06 8.84 -23.24
CA LYS A 6 40.29 7.76 -23.89
C LYS A 6 40.51 6.40 -23.23
N GLU A 7 41.76 6.06 -22.92
CA GLU A 7 42.09 4.78 -22.29
C GLU A 7 41.59 4.71 -20.83
N ALA A 8 41.69 5.82 -20.08
CA ALA A 8 41.14 5.92 -18.73
C ALA A 8 39.61 5.77 -18.73
N THR A 9 38.91 6.42 -19.66
CA THR A 9 37.46 6.25 -19.86
C THR A 9 37.11 4.79 -20.19
N ARG A 10 37.90 4.10 -21.02
CA ARG A 10 37.69 2.68 -21.34
C ARG A 10 37.86 1.79 -20.11
N LEU A 11 38.88 2.06 -19.30
CA LEU A 11 39.14 1.36 -18.04
C LEU A 11 38.02 1.58 -17.02
N LEU A 12 37.47 2.80 -16.90
CA LEU A 12 36.34 3.06 -16.01
C LEU A 12 35.06 2.36 -16.47
N LYS A 13 34.78 2.29 -17.78
CA LYS A 13 33.66 1.47 -18.30
C LYS A 13 33.79 0.01 -17.89
N TYR A 14 35.00 -0.54 -18.00
CA TYR A 14 35.28 -1.90 -17.55
C TYR A 14 35.13 -2.03 -16.02
N GLY A 15 35.64 -1.06 -15.26
CA GLY A 15 35.56 -1.02 -13.80
C GLY A 15 34.11 -0.95 -13.28
N ALA A 16 33.21 -0.28 -13.99
CA ALA A 16 31.78 -0.24 -13.64
C ALA A 16 31.13 -1.63 -13.69
N CYS A 17 31.47 -2.46 -14.69
CA CYS A 17 31.01 -3.85 -14.75
C CYS A 17 31.59 -4.73 -13.62
N HIS A 18 32.72 -4.32 -13.04
CA HIS A 18 33.45 -5.06 -12.02
C HIS A 18 33.36 -4.43 -10.62
N LYS A 19 32.50 -3.41 -10.44
CA LYS A 19 32.26 -2.73 -9.16
C LYS A 19 33.54 -2.25 -8.47
N TRP A 20 34.48 -1.66 -9.22
CA TRP A 20 35.70 -1.09 -8.64
C TRP A 20 35.35 0.00 -7.63
N ASN A 21 36.05 0.02 -6.49
CA ASN A 21 35.98 1.18 -5.58
C ASN A 21 36.77 2.37 -6.15
N GLN A 22 36.54 3.56 -5.60
CA GLN A 22 37.10 4.81 -6.11
C GLN A 22 38.64 4.83 -6.03
N SER A 23 39.21 4.26 -4.98
CA SER A 23 40.66 4.14 -4.78
C SER A 23 41.31 3.20 -5.79
N GLU A 24 40.69 2.05 -6.04
CA GLU A 24 41.09 1.12 -7.09
C GLU A 24 41.01 1.77 -8.48
N ALA A 25 39.92 2.48 -8.77
CA ALA A 25 39.77 3.19 -10.03
C ALA A 25 40.85 4.27 -10.23
N LYS A 26 41.15 5.06 -9.18
CA LYS A 26 42.24 6.04 -9.19
C LYS A 26 43.60 5.39 -9.41
N HIS A 27 43.89 4.29 -8.72
CA HIS A 27 45.14 3.56 -8.87
C HIS A 27 45.27 2.96 -10.27
N LYS A 28 44.23 2.36 -10.82
CA LYS A 28 44.27 1.79 -12.18
C LYS A 28 44.46 2.88 -13.25
N ILE A 29 43.90 4.06 -13.05
CA ILE A 29 44.09 5.21 -13.95
C ILE A 29 45.51 5.77 -13.83
N SER A 30 46.11 5.82 -12.63
CA SER A 30 47.47 6.34 -12.45
C SER A 30 48.53 5.50 -13.18
N LEU A 31 48.26 4.21 -13.40
CA LEU A 31 49.14 3.31 -14.15
C LEU A 31 49.16 3.58 -15.67
N ILE A 32 48.21 4.36 -16.20
CA ILE A 32 48.16 4.73 -17.62
C ILE A 32 49.25 5.75 -17.95
N LEU A 33 49.60 6.60 -16.98
CA LEU A 33 50.56 7.67 -17.17
C LEU A 33 52.01 7.17 -16.94
N PRO A 34 52.96 7.57 -17.80
CA PRO A 34 54.37 7.28 -17.58
C PRO A 34 54.88 8.00 -16.32
N LYS A 35 55.96 7.49 -15.71
CA LYS A 35 56.53 8.04 -14.45
C LYS A 35 56.80 9.55 -14.47
N LYS A 36 57.12 10.12 -15.64
CA LYS A 36 57.41 11.55 -15.84
C LYS A 36 56.16 12.45 -15.94
N ALA A 37 54.97 11.89 -15.88
CA ALA A 37 53.70 12.59 -16.01
C ALA A 37 52.73 12.24 -14.87
N GLN A 38 53.24 11.66 -13.78
CA GLN A 38 52.46 11.23 -12.61
C GLN A 38 51.77 12.41 -11.91
N GLU A 39 52.31 13.62 -12.03
CA GLU A 39 51.71 14.85 -11.52
C GLU A 39 50.33 15.13 -12.12
N PHE A 40 50.02 14.61 -13.31
CA PHE A 40 48.72 14.79 -13.97
C PHE A 40 47.70 13.70 -13.65
N CYS A 41 48.02 12.75 -12.75
CA CYS A 41 47.11 11.64 -12.40
C CYS A 41 45.75 12.12 -11.88
N GLN A 42 45.74 13.14 -11.01
CA GLN A 42 44.51 13.68 -10.45
C GLN A 42 43.64 14.34 -11.53
N GLU A 43 44.26 15.13 -12.40
CA GLU A 43 43.58 15.81 -13.50
C GLU A 43 43.04 14.81 -14.53
N LEU A 44 43.80 13.76 -14.83
CA LEU A 44 43.38 12.67 -15.72
C LEU A 44 42.18 11.94 -15.14
N PHE A 45 42.20 11.65 -13.84
CA PHE A 45 41.08 11.00 -13.16
C PHE A 45 39.82 11.86 -13.25
N ILE A 46 39.89 13.14 -12.85
CA ILE A 46 38.76 14.08 -12.90
C ILE A 46 38.18 14.17 -14.32
N THR A 47 39.05 14.30 -15.32
CA THR A 47 38.65 14.42 -16.73
C THR A 47 37.98 13.14 -17.23
N ALA A 48 38.56 11.97 -16.95
CA ALA A 48 38.06 10.68 -17.43
C ALA A 48 36.83 10.19 -16.67
N SER A 49 36.66 10.59 -15.40
CA SER A 49 35.55 10.21 -14.54
C SER A 49 34.32 11.11 -14.67
N GLY A 50 34.31 12.07 -15.60
CA GLY A 50 33.19 13.01 -15.75
C GLY A 50 31.82 12.35 -16.01
N ASP A 51 31.82 11.13 -16.55
CA ASP A 51 30.64 10.30 -16.84
C ASP A 51 30.54 9.07 -15.90
N ALA A 52 31.41 8.99 -14.88
CA ALA A 52 31.46 7.88 -13.94
C ALA A 52 30.61 8.18 -12.70
N VAL A 53 29.76 7.23 -12.31
CA VAL A 53 28.90 7.36 -11.13
C VAL A 53 29.50 6.52 -10.00
N PHE A 54 30.09 7.20 -9.02
CA PHE A 54 30.57 6.58 -7.78
C PHE A 54 29.51 6.73 -6.69
N SER A 55 29.23 5.64 -5.99
CA SER A 55 28.15 5.56 -5.01
C SER A 55 28.65 4.93 -3.72
N LYS A 56 28.28 5.51 -2.58
CA LYS A 56 28.56 4.93 -1.27
C LYS A 56 27.54 3.84 -0.99
N ILE A 57 28.01 2.59 -0.86
CA ILE A 57 27.17 1.42 -0.55
C ILE A 57 27.44 1.04 0.92
N GLU A 58 26.37 0.72 1.66
CA GLU A 58 26.48 0.22 3.03
C GLU A 58 27.40 -1.01 3.10
N GLY A 59 28.35 -1.00 4.04
CA GLY A 59 29.38 -2.05 4.17
C GLY A 59 30.69 -1.80 3.42
N PHE A 60 30.80 -0.70 2.65
CA PHE A 60 32.05 -0.27 2.00
C PHE A 60 32.45 1.13 2.44
N ASP A 61 33.70 1.30 2.87
CA ASP A 61 34.23 2.60 3.29
C ASP A 61 34.48 3.56 2.10
N ASP A 62 34.73 2.99 0.91
CA ASP A 62 35.08 3.73 -0.31
C ASP A 62 33.97 3.61 -1.36
N PRO A 63 33.53 4.71 -2.03
CA PRO A 63 32.48 4.66 -3.02
C PRO A 63 32.77 3.70 -4.19
N ILE A 64 31.78 2.90 -4.57
CA ILE A 64 31.85 1.93 -5.66
C ILE A 64 31.40 2.58 -6.97
N LEU A 65 32.13 2.30 -8.04
CA LEU A 65 31.77 2.67 -9.40
C LEU A 65 30.57 1.84 -9.87
N TYR A 66 29.38 2.43 -9.79
CA TYR A 66 28.11 1.77 -10.07
C TYR A 66 27.79 1.73 -11.57
N ARG A 67 28.11 2.80 -12.30
CA ARG A 67 27.82 2.91 -13.74
C ARG A 67 28.77 3.89 -14.44
N PHE A 68 28.97 3.67 -15.73
CA PHE A 68 29.63 4.60 -16.64
C PHE A 68 28.74 4.82 -17.86
N SER A 69 27.97 5.91 -17.87
CA SER A 69 27.06 6.23 -18.98
C SER A 69 27.22 7.69 -19.38
N LYS A 70 27.20 7.94 -20.69
CA LYS A 70 27.16 9.29 -21.25
C LYS A 70 25.71 9.74 -21.34
N GLY A 71 25.42 10.97 -20.91
CA GLY A 71 24.17 11.63 -21.23
C GLY A 71 23.27 11.93 -20.04
N ALA A 72 22.08 12.42 -20.35
CA ALA A 72 21.07 12.84 -19.39
C ALA A 72 20.66 11.70 -18.43
N GLU A 73 20.69 10.46 -18.92
CA GLU A 73 20.40 9.22 -18.20
C GLU A 73 21.30 9.04 -16.98
N ALA A 74 22.60 9.25 -17.14
CA ALA A 74 23.58 9.12 -16.06
C ALA A 74 23.34 10.15 -14.95
N TYR A 75 23.08 11.40 -15.34
CA TYR A 75 22.88 12.51 -14.41
C TYR A 75 21.59 12.35 -13.63
N VAL A 76 20.49 11.99 -14.31
CA VAL A 76 19.20 11.73 -13.66
C VAL A 76 19.31 10.52 -12.73
N GLU A 77 19.93 9.43 -13.16
CA GLU A 77 20.12 8.24 -12.32
C GLU A 77 20.96 8.55 -11.08
N THR A 78 22.06 9.29 -11.24
CA THR A 78 22.93 9.69 -10.11
C THR A 78 22.14 10.53 -9.11
N VAL A 79 21.40 11.53 -9.58
CA VAL A 79 20.59 12.39 -8.71
C VAL A 79 19.50 11.61 -7.98
N LEU A 80 18.82 10.69 -8.67
CA LEU A 80 17.83 9.81 -8.04
C LEU A 80 18.48 8.82 -7.08
N PHE A 81 19.68 8.33 -7.37
CA PHE A 81 20.41 7.40 -6.53
C PHE A 81 20.94 8.07 -5.27
N GLU A 82 21.42 9.31 -5.33
CA GLU A 82 21.92 10.06 -4.17
C GLU A 82 20.80 10.61 -3.28
N SER A 83 19.59 10.70 -3.81
CA SER A 83 18.44 11.16 -3.04
C SER A 83 17.96 10.07 -2.09
N ASP A 84 17.51 10.45 -0.89
CA ASP A 84 16.87 9.50 0.05
C ASP A 84 15.38 9.31 -0.23
N ARG A 85 14.79 10.19 -1.04
CA ARG A 85 13.37 10.17 -1.43
C ARG A 85 13.18 10.29 -2.95
N PRO A 86 12.03 9.87 -3.50
CA PRO A 86 11.63 10.23 -4.85
C PRO A 86 11.62 11.77 -5.05
N LEU A 87 11.98 12.21 -6.26
CA LEU A 87 12.13 13.63 -6.61
C LEU A 87 11.20 14.00 -7.75
N HIS A 88 10.61 15.19 -7.69
CA HIS A 88 9.91 15.76 -8.82
C HIS A 88 10.89 16.10 -9.95
N TYR A 89 10.47 16.01 -11.22
CA TYR A 89 11.37 16.21 -12.35
C TYR A 89 12.04 17.60 -12.37
N THR A 90 11.40 18.62 -11.77
CA THR A 90 12.01 19.95 -11.59
C THR A 90 13.14 19.94 -10.56
N GLU A 91 12.96 19.25 -9.43
CA GLU A 91 14.00 19.07 -8.40
C GLU A 91 15.20 18.28 -8.97
N ILE A 92 14.95 17.32 -9.87
CA ILE A 92 16.01 16.59 -10.57
C ILE A 92 16.84 17.57 -11.42
N VAL A 93 16.19 18.43 -12.20
CA VAL A 93 16.88 19.44 -13.02
C VAL A 93 17.70 20.39 -12.16
N GLU A 94 17.13 20.92 -11.07
CA GLU A 94 17.81 21.81 -10.14
C GLU A 94 19.08 21.17 -9.54
N LYS A 95 18.99 19.90 -9.13
CA LYS A 95 20.14 19.15 -8.60
C LYS A 95 21.21 18.88 -9.68
N ILE A 96 20.81 18.65 -10.93
CA ILE A 96 21.75 18.49 -12.04
C ILE A 96 22.48 19.82 -12.33
N ILE A 97 21.74 20.94 -12.35
CA ILE A 97 22.29 22.30 -12.54
C ILE A 97 23.24 22.66 -11.41
N ALA A 98 22.90 22.37 -10.15
CA ALA A 98 23.76 22.59 -9.00
C ALA A 98 25.10 21.82 -9.07
N LYS A 99 25.14 20.72 -9.84
CA LYS A 99 26.36 19.95 -10.13
C LYS A 99 27.14 20.48 -11.34
N GLY A 100 26.80 21.65 -11.87
CA GLY A 100 27.47 22.28 -13.01
C GLY A 100 27.15 21.63 -14.35
N ARG A 101 26.00 20.96 -14.48
CA ARG A 101 25.56 20.31 -15.71
C ARG A 101 24.26 20.94 -16.20
N GLU A 102 24.12 21.10 -17.51
CA GLU A 102 22.88 21.60 -18.11
C GLU A 102 22.02 20.44 -18.61
N ILE A 103 20.72 20.52 -18.34
CA ILE A 103 19.72 19.60 -18.87
C ILE A 103 18.39 20.33 -19.09
N GLU A 104 17.77 20.11 -20.23
CA GLU A 104 16.44 20.63 -20.51
C GLU A 104 15.40 19.92 -19.63
N PRO A 105 14.45 20.62 -18.98
CA PRO A 105 13.45 19.99 -18.11
C PRO A 105 12.64 18.87 -18.77
N ARG A 106 12.26 19.04 -20.04
CA ARG A 106 11.52 18.01 -20.79
C ARG A 106 12.36 16.76 -21.01
N ARG A 107 13.66 16.92 -21.27
CA ARG A 107 14.60 15.81 -21.41
C ARG A 107 14.82 15.09 -20.09
N ALA A 108 15.00 15.83 -18.99
CA ALA A 108 15.10 15.24 -17.65
C ALA A 108 13.85 14.43 -17.27
N HIS A 109 12.65 14.96 -17.58
CA HIS A 109 11.39 14.27 -17.34
C HIS A 109 11.28 12.96 -18.13
N ASN A 110 11.56 12.98 -19.44
CA ASN A 110 11.51 11.76 -20.27
C ASN A 110 12.50 10.71 -19.79
N VAL A 111 13.73 11.13 -19.48
CA VAL A 111 14.75 10.23 -18.95
C VAL A 111 14.33 9.63 -17.62
N ALA A 112 13.82 10.45 -16.69
CA ALA A 112 13.33 9.96 -15.40
C ALA A 112 12.18 8.97 -15.55
N HIS A 113 11.33 9.14 -16.57
CA HIS A 113 10.28 8.20 -16.92
C HIS A 113 10.82 6.85 -17.40
N ASP A 114 11.89 6.86 -18.19
CA ASP A 114 12.45 5.64 -18.78
C ASP A 114 13.27 4.82 -17.77
N ILE A 115 14.01 5.48 -16.87
CA ILE A 115 14.91 4.80 -15.92
C ILE A 115 14.27 4.60 -14.54
N GLY A 116 13.30 5.44 -14.18
CA GLY A 116 12.72 5.50 -12.84
C GLY A 116 11.38 4.78 -12.73
N CYS A 117 10.95 4.60 -11.49
CA CYS A 117 9.57 4.31 -11.15
C CYS A 117 8.84 5.62 -10.82
N LEU A 118 7.58 5.72 -11.24
CA LEU A 118 6.72 6.86 -10.94
C LEU A 118 6.13 6.66 -9.53
N TYR A 119 6.39 7.59 -8.61
CA TYR A 119 5.91 7.58 -7.22
C TYR A 119 4.84 8.65 -6.95
N GLY A 120 4.65 9.57 -7.89
CA GLY A 120 3.74 10.71 -7.78
C GLY A 120 3.59 11.38 -9.13
N ARG A 121 2.71 12.38 -9.25
CA ARG A 121 2.56 13.15 -10.50
C ARG A 121 3.86 13.90 -10.81
N GLY A 122 4.61 13.42 -11.81
CA GLY A 122 5.92 13.99 -12.17
C GLY A 122 7.05 13.67 -11.20
N THR A 123 6.81 12.78 -10.23
CA THR A 123 7.78 12.40 -9.19
C THR A 123 8.32 11.01 -9.46
N TYR A 124 9.63 10.91 -9.58
CA TYR A 124 10.35 9.70 -9.98
C TYR A 124 11.34 9.27 -8.91
N GLY A 125 11.56 7.96 -8.82
CA GLY A 125 12.49 7.35 -7.89
C GLY A 125 13.05 6.04 -8.44
N LEU A 126 14.03 5.47 -7.75
CA LEU A 126 14.54 4.13 -8.03
C LEU A 126 13.87 3.12 -7.11
N MET A 127 14.05 1.83 -7.38
CA MET A 127 13.52 0.75 -6.52
C MET A 127 13.99 0.85 -5.07
N LYS A 128 15.14 1.48 -4.77
CA LYS A 128 15.56 1.73 -3.39
C LYS A 128 14.61 2.64 -2.59
N HIS A 129 13.77 3.42 -3.28
CA HIS A 129 12.75 4.27 -2.66
C HIS A 129 11.40 3.55 -2.53
N TYR A 130 11.31 2.29 -2.96
CA TYR A 130 10.09 1.52 -2.86
C TYR A 130 9.82 1.20 -1.38
N PRO A 131 8.64 1.57 -0.85
CA PRO A 131 8.42 1.62 0.59
C PRO A 131 8.00 0.29 1.21
N LEU A 132 7.79 -0.76 0.39
CA LEU A 132 7.30 -2.06 0.84
C LEU A 132 8.41 -3.11 0.78
N ASN A 133 8.38 -4.05 1.73
CA ASN A 133 9.23 -5.23 1.69
C ASN A 133 8.60 -6.34 0.80
N GLU A 134 9.33 -7.44 0.59
CA GLU A 134 8.89 -8.52 -0.30
C GLU A 134 7.58 -9.19 0.15
N GLU A 135 7.38 -9.39 1.45
CA GLU A 135 6.16 -9.98 2.00
C GLU A 135 4.95 -9.07 1.77
N GLU A 136 5.08 -7.78 2.09
CA GLU A 136 4.06 -6.75 1.87
C GLU A 136 3.73 -6.60 0.37
N THR A 137 4.75 -6.61 -0.49
CA THR A 137 4.56 -6.56 -1.95
C THR A 137 3.75 -7.77 -2.43
N GLN A 138 4.09 -8.96 -1.95
CA GLN A 138 3.40 -10.18 -2.36
C GLN A 138 1.96 -10.21 -1.84
N GLU A 139 1.70 -9.71 -0.63
CA GLU A 139 0.35 -9.57 -0.08
C GLU A 139 -0.50 -8.65 -0.97
N ILE A 140 0.01 -7.45 -1.31
CA ILE A 140 -0.68 -6.51 -2.19
C ILE A 140 -0.95 -7.09 -3.58
N ILE A 141 0.05 -7.75 -4.19
CA ILE A 141 -0.13 -8.39 -5.50
C ILE A 141 -1.22 -9.45 -5.43
N THR A 142 -1.18 -10.31 -4.42
CA THR A 142 -2.15 -11.41 -4.25
C THR A 142 -3.57 -10.88 -4.13
N GLU A 143 -3.76 -9.84 -3.32
CA GLU A 143 -5.07 -9.23 -3.12
C GLU A 143 -5.59 -8.53 -4.38
N ILE A 144 -4.73 -7.82 -5.11
CA ILE A 144 -5.14 -7.14 -6.36
C ILE A 144 -5.45 -8.15 -7.45
N GLU A 145 -4.63 -9.19 -7.60
CA GLU A 145 -4.91 -10.30 -8.51
C GLU A 145 -6.30 -10.86 -8.22
N GLU A 146 -6.65 -11.03 -6.93
CA GLU A 146 -7.97 -11.49 -6.54
C GLU A 146 -9.08 -10.52 -6.93
N ILE A 147 -8.92 -9.23 -6.64
CA ILE A 147 -9.90 -8.19 -6.99
C ILE A 147 -10.16 -8.20 -8.50
N ILE A 148 -9.10 -8.19 -9.30
CA ILE A 148 -9.20 -8.15 -10.76
C ILE A 148 -9.82 -9.44 -11.30
N GLU A 149 -9.45 -10.59 -10.75
CA GLU A 149 -10.00 -11.90 -11.13
C GLU A 149 -11.48 -12.06 -10.76
N SER A 150 -11.90 -11.55 -9.59
CA SER A 150 -13.32 -11.55 -9.18
C SER A 150 -14.17 -10.55 -9.98
N GLY A 151 -13.51 -9.68 -10.73
CA GLY A 151 -14.13 -8.70 -11.61
C GLY A 151 -14.76 -9.29 -12.87
N PRO A 152 -15.59 -8.50 -13.59
CA PRO A 152 -16.04 -8.85 -14.93
C PRO A 152 -14.85 -9.16 -15.86
N ASN A 153 -14.94 -10.25 -16.62
CA ASN A 153 -13.92 -10.66 -17.57
C ASN A 153 -13.58 -9.53 -18.56
N GLY A 154 -12.29 -9.22 -18.68
CA GLY A 154 -11.80 -8.16 -19.58
C GLY A 154 -11.99 -6.74 -19.05
N ARG A 155 -12.47 -6.56 -17.81
CA ARG A 155 -12.52 -5.26 -17.14
C ARG A 155 -11.11 -4.70 -16.96
N GLN A 156 -10.99 -3.41 -17.20
CA GLN A 156 -9.78 -2.62 -16.91
C GLN A 156 -9.93 -1.98 -15.53
N TRP A 157 -8.87 -2.04 -14.74
CA TRP A 157 -8.83 -1.54 -13.37
C TRP A 157 -7.76 -0.46 -13.25
N HIS A 158 -8.15 0.71 -12.75
CA HIS A 158 -7.21 1.77 -12.47
C HIS A 158 -6.62 1.60 -11.06
N CYS A 159 -5.33 1.89 -10.86
CA CYS A 159 -4.69 1.70 -9.55
C CYS A 159 -5.30 2.55 -8.43
N SER A 160 -5.97 3.66 -8.74
CA SER A 160 -6.74 4.42 -7.72
C SER A 160 -7.93 3.63 -7.19
N GLU A 161 -8.65 2.93 -8.07
CA GLU A 161 -9.77 2.08 -7.68
C GLU A 161 -9.28 0.89 -6.86
N LEU A 162 -8.19 0.26 -7.32
CA LEU A 162 -7.56 -0.84 -6.57
C LEU A 162 -7.07 -0.38 -5.20
N TYR A 163 -6.49 0.81 -5.11
CA TYR A 163 -6.09 1.43 -3.85
C TYR A 163 -7.27 1.57 -2.89
N GLU A 164 -8.39 2.13 -3.34
CA GLU A 164 -9.60 2.27 -2.52
C GLU A 164 -10.11 0.92 -2.00
N ILE A 165 -10.09 -0.11 -2.84
CA ILE A 165 -10.52 -1.46 -2.46
C ILE A 165 -9.56 -2.07 -1.42
N LEU A 166 -8.24 -1.93 -1.60
CA LEU A 166 -7.24 -2.45 -0.65
C LEU A 166 -7.34 -1.76 0.71
N CYS A 167 -7.48 -0.43 0.71
CA CYS A 167 -7.74 0.33 1.93
C CYS A 167 -9.03 -0.12 2.62
N ALA A 168 -10.10 -0.38 1.86
CA ALA A 168 -11.35 -0.91 2.41
C ALA A 168 -11.18 -2.31 3.02
N ARG A 169 -10.22 -3.10 2.53
CA ARG A 169 -9.85 -4.41 3.08
C ARG A 169 -8.82 -4.34 4.21
N GLY A 170 -8.37 -3.14 4.60
CA GLY A 170 -7.41 -2.91 5.69
C GLY A 170 -5.94 -3.09 5.30
N LEU A 171 -5.64 -3.05 4.00
CA LEU A 171 -4.29 -3.19 3.44
C LEU A 171 -3.78 -1.83 2.96
N ASP A 172 -3.53 -0.90 3.88
CA ASP A 172 -2.97 0.42 3.58
C ASP A 172 -1.46 0.53 3.87
N MET A 173 -0.87 -0.53 4.44
CA MET A 173 0.56 -0.63 4.78
C MET A 173 1.04 0.56 5.63
N ASP A 174 0.27 0.90 6.66
CA ASP A 174 0.52 2.05 7.54
C ASP A 174 0.58 3.40 6.78
N GLY A 175 -0.20 3.51 5.70
CA GLY A 175 -0.24 4.69 4.84
C GLY A 175 0.88 4.79 3.82
N ARG A 176 1.78 3.80 3.73
CA ARG A 176 2.84 3.74 2.70
C ARG A 176 2.30 3.33 1.33
N LEU A 177 1.12 2.73 1.27
CA LEU A 177 0.50 2.33 0.01
C LEU A 177 -0.08 3.53 -0.72
N THR A 178 0.14 3.60 -2.04
CA THR A 178 -0.49 4.58 -2.93
C THR A 178 -0.80 3.91 -4.26
N GLN A 179 -1.61 4.54 -5.11
CA GLN A 179 -1.85 4.06 -6.49
C GLN A 179 -0.56 3.86 -7.29
N TYR A 180 0.49 4.64 -7.00
CA TYR A 180 1.79 4.54 -7.68
C TYR A 180 2.60 3.36 -7.15
N VAL A 181 2.63 3.17 -5.83
CA VAL A 181 3.26 2.01 -5.19
C VAL A 181 2.60 0.73 -5.65
N ILE A 182 1.26 0.70 -5.73
CA ILE A 182 0.51 -0.40 -6.34
C ILE A 182 0.97 -0.67 -7.76
N ASN A 183 1.02 0.34 -8.62
CA ASN A 183 1.46 0.18 -9.99
C ASN A 183 2.91 -0.36 -10.10
N ILE A 184 3.79 -0.02 -9.15
CA ILE A 184 5.14 -0.58 -9.07
C ILE A 184 5.05 -2.06 -8.66
N SER A 185 4.30 -2.40 -7.60
CA SER A 185 4.09 -3.78 -7.14
C SER A 185 3.59 -4.69 -8.25
N LEU A 186 2.59 -4.24 -9.02
CA LEU A 186 1.96 -5.07 -10.05
C LEU A 186 2.90 -5.44 -11.21
N LYS A 187 4.05 -4.76 -11.38
CA LYS A 187 5.08 -5.17 -12.35
C LYS A 187 5.65 -6.55 -12.08
N TYR A 188 5.54 -7.04 -10.84
CA TYR A 188 5.98 -8.37 -10.45
C TYR A 188 4.90 -9.45 -10.63
N SER A 189 3.64 -9.06 -10.90
CA SER A 189 2.58 -10.01 -11.19
C SER A 189 2.81 -10.66 -12.56
N LYS A 190 2.67 -12.00 -12.61
CA LYS A 190 2.67 -12.78 -13.86
C LYS A 190 1.27 -12.97 -14.42
N LYS A 191 0.24 -12.51 -13.70
CA LYS A 191 -1.18 -12.75 -14.02
C LYS A 191 -1.86 -11.51 -14.58
N LEU A 192 -1.21 -10.35 -14.48
CA LEU A 192 -1.78 -9.07 -14.84
C LEU A 192 -0.99 -8.41 -15.96
N VAL A 193 -1.70 -7.71 -16.82
CA VAL A 193 -1.15 -6.99 -17.96
C VAL A 193 -1.26 -5.49 -17.71
N ASN A 194 -0.14 -4.78 -17.82
CA ASN A 194 -0.10 -3.32 -17.72
C ASN A 194 -0.56 -2.67 -19.03
N LEU A 195 -1.64 -1.90 -18.97
CA LEU A 195 -2.19 -1.14 -20.11
C LEU A 195 -1.68 0.31 -20.17
N LYS A 196 -0.65 0.62 -19.37
CA LYS A 196 -0.08 1.95 -19.10
C LYS A 196 -1.05 2.84 -18.32
N ARG A 197 -0.56 4.04 -17.95
CA ARG A 197 -1.34 5.07 -17.23
C ARG A 197 -2.05 4.51 -15.98
N LEU A 198 -1.36 3.66 -15.22
CA LEU A 198 -1.88 3.03 -13.99
C LEU A 198 -3.09 2.11 -14.22
N VAL A 199 -3.29 1.60 -15.44
CA VAL A 199 -4.39 0.68 -15.76
C VAL A 199 -3.85 -0.73 -15.91
N TRP A 200 -4.54 -1.69 -15.29
CA TRP A 200 -4.22 -3.11 -15.29
C TRP A 200 -5.43 -3.96 -15.64
N MET A 201 -5.19 -5.14 -16.19
CA MET A 201 -6.23 -6.13 -16.45
C MET A 201 -5.68 -7.55 -16.25
N ALA A 202 -6.56 -8.52 -16.03
CA ALA A 202 -6.15 -9.92 -15.97
C ALA A 202 -5.67 -10.43 -17.34
N ASP A 203 -4.62 -11.24 -17.32
CA ASP A 203 -4.18 -12.02 -18.47
C ASP A 203 -5.17 -13.17 -18.70
N LYS A 204 -5.76 -13.20 -19.90
CA LYS A 204 -6.75 -14.20 -20.33
C LYS A 204 -6.26 -15.64 -20.20
N LYS A 205 -4.94 -15.90 -20.20
CA LYS A 205 -4.37 -17.25 -20.03
C LYS A 205 -4.27 -17.69 -18.56
N ALA A 206 -4.16 -16.77 -17.61
CA ALA A 206 -3.97 -17.07 -16.19
C ALA A 206 -5.29 -17.38 -15.45
N ILE A 207 -6.40 -16.76 -15.88
CA ILE A 207 -7.72 -16.85 -15.24
C ILE A 207 -8.23 -18.31 -15.13
N ASN A 208 -8.04 -19.13 -16.18
CA ASN A 208 -8.55 -20.51 -16.21
C ASN A 208 -7.82 -21.45 -15.24
N ILE A 209 -6.55 -21.18 -14.92
CA ILE A 209 -5.76 -22.04 -14.01
C ILE A 209 -6.16 -21.78 -12.55
N ILE A 210 -6.60 -20.58 -12.21
CA ILE A 210 -6.76 -20.13 -10.82
C ILE A 210 -8.17 -20.39 -10.28
N HIS A 211 -9.20 -20.29 -11.13
CA HIS A 211 -10.55 -20.71 -10.75
C HIS A 211 -10.60 -22.15 -10.25
N SER A 212 -9.82 -23.05 -10.87
CA SER A 212 -9.67 -24.44 -10.41
C SER A 212 -8.97 -24.55 -9.05
N ASN A 213 -7.87 -23.82 -8.85
CA ASN A 213 -7.10 -23.86 -7.61
C ASN A 213 -7.86 -23.26 -6.41
N ARG A 214 -8.71 -22.25 -6.60
CA ARG A 214 -9.56 -21.67 -5.55
C ARG A 214 -10.64 -22.63 -5.06
N ILE A 215 -11.33 -23.30 -5.99
CA ILE A 215 -12.34 -24.31 -5.64
C ILE A 215 -11.68 -25.41 -4.81
N GLU A 216 -10.47 -25.83 -5.21
CA GLU A 216 -9.71 -26.83 -4.47
C GLU A 216 -9.27 -26.35 -3.07
N ILE A 217 -8.90 -25.08 -2.89
CA ILE A 217 -8.54 -24.51 -1.57
C ILE A 217 -9.76 -24.43 -0.66
N ASN A 218 -10.88 -23.89 -1.13
CA ASN A 218 -12.11 -23.82 -0.33
C ASN A 218 -12.61 -25.21 0.09
N GLN A 219 -12.55 -26.20 -0.82
CA GLN A 219 -12.87 -27.59 -0.49
C GLN A 219 -11.92 -28.20 0.55
N ALA A 220 -10.63 -27.84 0.51
CA ALA A 220 -9.67 -28.30 1.50
C ALA A 220 -9.88 -27.66 2.88
N ILE A 221 -10.23 -26.38 2.92
CA ILE A 221 -10.59 -25.68 4.16
C ILE A 221 -11.86 -26.30 4.76
N GLU A 222 -12.89 -26.52 3.94
CA GLU A 222 -14.12 -27.17 4.39
C GLU A 222 -13.83 -28.58 4.94
N SER A 223 -13.03 -29.36 4.22
CA SER A 223 -12.62 -30.70 4.66
C SER A 223 -11.85 -30.66 5.99
N LEU A 224 -10.94 -29.69 6.15
CA LEU A 224 -10.20 -29.49 7.39
C LEU A 224 -11.14 -29.16 8.56
N LEU A 225 -12.07 -28.22 8.38
CA LEU A 225 -13.05 -27.85 9.40
C LEU A 225 -14.02 -29.00 9.74
N ARG A 226 -14.36 -29.85 8.76
CA ARG A 226 -15.16 -31.06 8.99
C ARG A 226 -14.38 -32.10 9.82
N ILE A 227 -13.12 -32.35 9.50
CA ILE A 227 -12.25 -33.29 10.23
C ILE A 227 -12.06 -32.84 11.69
N GLU A 228 -11.78 -31.56 11.90
CA GLU A 228 -11.53 -31.02 13.25
C GLU A 228 -12.79 -30.95 14.11
N GLY A 229 -13.98 -30.99 13.51
CA GLY A 229 -15.26 -31.01 14.25
C GLY A 229 -15.61 -29.71 14.97
N LYS A 230 -14.80 -28.65 14.85
CA LYS A 230 -14.97 -27.35 15.52
C LYS A 230 -14.44 -26.19 14.67
N PRO A 231 -14.84 -24.94 14.97
CA PRO A 231 -14.24 -23.76 14.36
C PRO A 231 -12.75 -23.62 14.71
N LEU A 232 -11.97 -23.13 13.76
CA LEU A 232 -10.52 -22.92 13.88
C LEU A 232 -10.15 -21.44 13.70
N ASP A 233 -8.96 -21.08 14.15
CA ASP A 233 -8.38 -19.78 13.86
C ASP A 233 -7.86 -19.72 12.41
N GLY A 234 -8.00 -18.55 11.78
CA GLY A 234 -7.60 -18.35 10.39
C GLY A 234 -6.12 -18.62 10.17
N SER A 235 -5.26 -18.20 11.10
CA SER A 235 -3.82 -18.47 11.07
C SER A 235 -3.49 -19.96 11.14
N GLU A 236 -4.27 -20.73 11.92
CA GLU A 236 -4.10 -22.18 12.02
C GLU A 236 -4.54 -22.90 10.74
N ILE A 237 -5.66 -22.49 10.14
CA ILE A 237 -6.12 -23.00 8.84
C ILE A 237 -5.04 -22.76 7.78
N CYS A 238 -4.53 -21.52 7.68
CA CYS A 238 -3.49 -21.17 6.71
C CYS A 238 -2.25 -22.05 6.88
N LYS A 239 -1.73 -22.15 8.12
CA LYS A 239 -0.56 -22.99 8.42
C LYS A 239 -0.75 -24.44 7.99
N ARG A 240 -1.87 -25.06 8.36
CA ARG A 240 -2.13 -26.49 8.08
C ARG A 240 -2.34 -26.77 6.60
N ILE A 241 -2.96 -25.85 5.86
CA ILE A 241 -3.15 -25.99 4.41
C ILE A 241 -1.82 -25.81 3.66
N MET A 242 -0.98 -24.85 4.09
CA MET A 242 0.36 -24.65 3.53
C MET A 242 1.26 -25.88 3.74
N GLU A 243 1.28 -26.45 4.95
CA GLU A 243 2.04 -27.67 5.28
C GLU A 243 1.63 -28.87 4.42
N LYS A 244 0.33 -29.07 4.18
CA LYS A 244 -0.17 -30.19 3.39
C LYS A 244 0.04 -30.05 1.89
N ARG A 245 0.08 -28.82 1.37
CA ARG A 245 0.14 -28.56 -0.09
C ARG A 245 1.51 -28.10 -0.59
N GLY A 246 2.46 -27.81 0.31
CA GLY A 246 3.79 -27.30 -0.08
C GLY A 246 3.73 -25.93 -0.77
N VAL A 247 2.70 -25.14 -0.48
CA VAL A 247 2.43 -23.84 -1.12
C VAL A 247 3.08 -22.74 -0.30
N SER A 248 3.96 -21.95 -0.91
CA SER A 248 4.70 -20.85 -0.27
C SER A 248 3.92 -19.53 -0.20
N SER A 249 2.69 -19.47 -0.72
CA SER A 249 1.91 -18.24 -0.78
C SER A 249 0.91 -18.15 0.37
N VAL A 250 0.96 -17.05 1.11
CA VAL A 250 -0.11 -16.61 2.02
C VAL A 250 -1.41 -16.50 1.21
N PHE A 251 -2.49 -17.09 1.72
CA PHE A 251 -3.81 -17.01 1.10
C PHE A 251 -4.83 -16.49 2.11
N GLN A 252 -5.84 -15.77 1.63
CA GLN A 252 -6.96 -15.34 2.45
C GLN A 252 -8.05 -16.42 2.44
N ILE A 253 -8.67 -16.66 3.60
CA ILE A 253 -9.84 -17.53 3.67
C ILE A 253 -11.05 -16.74 3.17
N HIS A 254 -11.75 -17.28 2.19
CA HIS A 254 -12.95 -16.65 1.65
C HIS A 254 -14.20 -17.16 2.35
N ASN A 255 -15.17 -16.25 2.51
CA ASN A 255 -16.49 -16.57 3.01
C ASN A 255 -17.38 -17.05 1.86
N ASP A 256 -17.15 -18.29 1.43
CA ASP A 256 -17.79 -18.92 0.27
C ASP A 256 -18.10 -20.40 0.56
N GLY A 257 -18.98 -21.01 -0.23
CA GLY A 257 -19.41 -22.39 -0.03
C GLY A 257 -19.96 -22.60 1.38
N ASN A 258 -19.57 -23.67 2.07
CA ASN A 258 -20.00 -23.88 3.46
C ASN A 258 -19.09 -23.17 4.49
N VAL A 259 -18.05 -22.45 4.09
CA VAL A 259 -17.09 -21.80 5.00
C VAL A 259 -17.59 -20.40 5.37
N ILE A 260 -17.59 -20.07 6.66
CA ILE A 260 -18.04 -18.77 7.18
C ILE A 260 -17.14 -18.26 8.30
N LYS A 261 -16.93 -16.93 8.35
CA LYS A 261 -16.28 -16.28 9.48
C LYS A 261 -17.29 -16.04 10.60
N ILE A 262 -17.04 -16.64 11.75
CA ILE A 262 -17.95 -16.59 12.91
C ILE A 262 -17.49 -15.62 14.00
N GLY A 263 -16.26 -15.10 13.91
CA GLY A 263 -15.72 -14.12 14.86
C GLY A 263 -14.36 -13.57 14.43
N LYS A 264 -13.72 -12.81 15.33
CA LYS A 264 -12.40 -12.23 15.13
C LYS A 264 -11.39 -13.34 14.87
N ASN A 265 -10.92 -13.40 13.62
CA ASN A 265 -10.01 -14.42 13.12
C ASN A 265 -10.51 -15.88 13.25
N ARG A 266 -11.82 -16.09 13.43
CA ARG A 266 -12.37 -17.44 13.66
C ARG A 266 -13.30 -17.86 12.53
N TRP A 267 -13.07 -19.07 12.02
CA TRP A 267 -13.75 -19.63 10.85
C TRP A 267 -14.38 -20.97 11.18
N GLY A 268 -15.57 -21.20 10.64
CA GLY A 268 -16.35 -22.40 10.86
C GLY A 268 -17.18 -22.75 9.62
N LEU A 269 -18.08 -23.70 9.80
CA LEU A 269 -19.02 -24.14 8.78
C LEU A 269 -20.39 -23.51 8.99
N LEU A 270 -21.03 -23.06 7.90
CA LEU A 270 -22.32 -22.38 7.95
C LEU A 270 -23.41 -23.27 8.55
N ASP A 271 -23.45 -24.53 8.13
CA ASP A 271 -24.44 -25.54 8.56
C ASP A 271 -24.27 -26.01 10.01
N ARG A 272 -23.06 -25.92 10.58
CA ARG A 272 -22.74 -26.47 11.91
C ARG A 272 -22.47 -25.41 12.97
N ASP A 273 -21.71 -24.38 12.62
CA ASP A 273 -21.10 -23.45 13.56
C ASP A 273 -21.83 -22.11 13.65
N THR A 274 -22.97 -21.95 12.96
CA THR A 274 -23.86 -20.81 13.15
C THR A 274 -25.04 -21.18 14.06
N PRO A 275 -25.41 -20.32 15.03
CA PRO A 275 -26.52 -20.59 15.95
C PRO A 275 -27.89 -20.30 15.32
N TYR A 276 -27.94 -19.98 14.02
CA TYR A 276 -29.13 -19.51 13.33
C TYR A 276 -29.55 -20.49 12.23
N THR A 277 -30.83 -20.85 12.22
CA THR A 277 -31.45 -21.59 11.11
C THR A 277 -31.41 -20.78 9.81
N ALA A 278 -31.54 -21.44 8.65
CA ALA A 278 -31.57 -20.77 7.35
C ALA A 278 -32.66 -19.66 7.27
N GLU A 279 -33.81 -19.87 7.91
CA GLU A 279 -34.87 -18.85 8.00
C GLU A 279 -34.46 -17.64 8.84
N GLN A 280 -33.79 -17.87 9.99
CA GLN A 280 -33.27 -16.78 10.82
C GLN A 280 -32.14 -16.02 10.10
N GLN A 281 -31.23 -16.73 9.42
CA GLN A 281 -30.18 -16.12 8.61
C GLN A 281 -30.78 -15.20 7.55
N LYS A 282 -31.84 -15.65 6.86
CA LYS A 282 -32.56 -14.82 5.88
C LYS A 282 -33.14 -13.56 6.53
N LYS A 283 -33.82 -13.68 7.68
CA LYS A 283 -34.36 -12.52 8.41
C LYS A 283 -33.29 -11.51 8.83
N ILE A 284 -32.11 -11.97 9.25
CA ILE A 284 -30.97 -11.10 9.58
C ILE A 284 -30.55 -10.30 8.35
N ILE A 285 -30.37 -10.99 7.22
CA ILE A 285 -29.94 -10.37 5.96
C ILE A 285 -30.98 -9.34 5.51
N ASP A 286 -32.26 -9.72 5.50
CA ASP A 286 -33.36 -8.86 5.05
C ASP A 286 -33.47 -7.61 5.95
N MET A 287 -33.33 -7.74 7.27
CA MET A 287 -33.34 -6.60 8.20
C MET A 287 -32.19 -5.60 7.96
N LEU A 288 -30.97 -6.11 7.69
CA LEU A 288 -29.82 -5.26 7.38
C LEU A 288 -30.04 -4.50 6.07
N GLU A 289 -30.56 -5.18 5.05
CA GLU A 289 -30.87 -4.59 3.75
C GLU A 289 -31.99 -3.55 3.85
N GLU A 290 -33.10 -3.87 4.52
CA GLU A 290 -34.20 -2.94 4.77
C GLU A 290 -33.72 -1.71 5.54
N THR A 291 -32.83 -1.89 6.52
CA THR A 291 -32.24 -0.78 7.26
C THR A 291 -31.42 0.12 6.34
N LEU A 292 -30.53 -0.44 5.50
CA LEU A 292 -29.75 0.32 4.53
C LEU A 292 -30.65 1.07 3.53
N GLN A 293 -31.71 0.43 3.04
CA GLN A 293 -32.66 1.05 2.12
C GLN A 293 -33.46 2.17 2.79
N ARG A 294 -33.83 2.01 4.06
CA ARG A 294 -34.58 3.02 4.81
C ARG A 294 -33.72 4.23 5.20
N THR A 295 -32.49 3.99 5.68
CA THR A 295 -31.59 5.06 6.15
C THR A 295 -30.83 5.74 5.03
N GLN A 296 -30.68 5.08 3.88
CA GLN A 296 -29.89 5.55 2.72
C GLN A 296 -28.42 5.85 3.05
N HIS A 297 -27.89 5.25 4.12
CA HIS A 297 -26.49 5.35 4.52
C HIS A 297 -25.99 4.05 5.17
N GLY A 298 -24.68 3.84 5.18
CA GLY A 298 -24.05 2.60 5.66
C GLY A 298 -24.28 2.37 7.16
N ILE A 299 -24.27 1.10 7.56
CA ILE A 299 -24.38 0.64 8.95
C ILE A 299 -22.97 0.37 9.48
N HIS A 300 -22.55 1.07 10.52
CA HIS A 300 -21.27 0.80 11.16
C HIS A 300 -21.33 -0.55 11.90
N LYS A 301 -20.23 -1.31 11.95
CA LYS A 301 -20.19 -2.63 12.60
C LYS A 301 -20.73 -2.66 14.04
N THR A 302 -20.59 -1.57 14.79
CA THR A 302 -21.07 -1.46 16.18
C THR A 302 -22.58 -1.28 16.29
N GLU A 303 -23.24 -0.83 15.22
CA GLU A 303 -24.69 -0.63 15.16
C GLU A 303 -25.44 -1.93 14.83
N ILE A 304 -24.77 -2.90 14.19
CA ILE A 304 -25.37 -4.16 13.71
C ILE A 304 -26.11 -4.90 14.82
N ILE A 305 -25.48 -5.10 15.98
CA ILE A 305 -26.11 -5.82 17.09
C ILE A 305 -27.35 -5.08 17.58
N THR A 306 -27.31 -3.75 17.64
CA THR A 306 -28.46 -2.93 18.05
C THR A 306 -29.61 -3.04 17.07
N ILE A 307 -29.34 -3.02 15.76
CA ILE A 307 -30.35 -3.18 14.71
C ILE A 307 -30.99 -4.57 14.81
N LEU A 308 -30.19 -5.62 14.99
CA LEU A 308 -30.68 -6.99 15.01
C LEU A 308 -31.46 -7.37 16.28
N ARG A 309 -31.34 -6.59 17.37
CA ARG A 309 -32.16 -6.76 18.58
C ARG A 309 -33.66 -6.54 18.32
N GLU A 310 -34.01 -5.84 17.24
CA GLU A 310 -35.41 -5.61 16.86
C GLU A 310 -36.08 -6.86 16.29
N ILE A 311 -35.31 -7.89 15.90
CA ILE A 311 -35.86 -9.12 15.33
C ILE A 311 -36.29 -10.09 16.44
N PRO A 312 -37.58 -10.47 16.53
CA PRO A 312 -38.03 -11.46 17.50
C PRO A 312 -37.36 -12.83 17.28
N ASN A 313 -37.03 -13.54 18.36
CA ASN A 313 -36.41 -14.87 18.34
C ASN A 313 -35.02 -14.94 17.69
N ILE A 314 -34.33 -13.80 17.59
CA ILE A 314 -32.89 -13.75 17.31
C ILE A 314 -32.21 -13.32 18.59
N ASP A 315 -31.61 -14.28 19.28
CA ASP A 315 -30.79 -13.96 20.43
C ASP A 315 -29.46 -13.38 19.95
N SER A 316 -29.46 -12.06 19.78
CA SER A 316 -28.27 -11.27 19.44
C SER A 316 -27.21 -11.29 20.56
N SER A 317 -27.52 -11.81 21.76
CA SER A 317 -26.55 -11.97 22.85
C SER A 317 -25.67 -13.21 22.69
N VAL A 318 -26.08 -14.18 21.85
CA VAL A 318 -25.30 -15.39 21.55
C VAL A 318 -24.01 -15.06 20.81
N THR A 319 -24.00 -14.00 20.01
CA THR A 319 -22.83 -13.60 19.21
C THR A 319 -22.46 -12.15 19.53
N THR A 320 -21.41 -11.96 20.32
CA THR A 320 -20.90 -10.62 20.70
C THR A 320 -20.08 -9.95 19.59
N ASP A 321 -19.66 -10.70 18.57
CA ASP A 321 -18.88 -10.20 17.44
C ASP A 321 -19.77 -10.00 16.19
N PRO A 322 -19.84 -8.79 15.61
CA PRO A 322 -20.63 -8.53 14.42
C PRO A 322 -20.11 -9.25 13.16
N ALA A 323 -18.91 -9.84 13.18
CA ALA A 323 -18.28 -10.48 12.03
C ALA A 323 -19.16 -11.57 11.39
N MET A 324 -19.91 -12.35 12.18
CA MET A 324 -20.80 -13.39 11.64
C MET A 324 -21.95 -12.78 10.82
N TYR A 325 -22.60 -11.73 11.33
CA TYR A 325 -23.71 -11.09 10.61
C TYR A 325 -23.25 -10.39 9.34
N ILE A 326 -22.08 -9.73 9.39
CA ILE A 326 -21.44 -9.16 8.20
C ILE A 326 -21.16 -10.28 7.19
N SER A 327 -20.63 -11.40 7.66
CA SER A 327 -20.33 -12.56 6.79
C SER A 327 -21.59 -13.12 6.14
N LEU A 328 -22.70 -13.23 6.87
CA LEU A 328 -23.99 -13.63 6.30
C LEU A 328 -24.46 -12.65 5.21
N ALA A 329 -24.37 -11.34 5.47
CA ALA A 329 -24.80 -10.31 4.53
C ALA A 329 -24.00 -10.34 3.22
N LEU A 330 -22.67 -10.43 3.29
CA LEU A 330 -21.77 -10.39 2.14
C LEU A 330 -21.99 -11.54 1.15
N ARG A 331 -22.41 -12.71 1.64
CA ARG A 331 -22.66 -13.91 0.80
C ARG A 331 -23.76 -13.73 -0.22
N THR A 332 -24.65 -12.76 0.00
CA THR A 332 -25.72 -12.47 -0.96
C THR A 332 -25.26 -11.71 -2.19
N GLY A 333 -24.06 -11.10 -2.14
CA GLY A 333 -23.57 -10.17 -3.17
C GLY A 333 -24.31 -8.83 -3.23
N ARG A 334 -25.42 -8.66 -2.49
CA ARG A 334 -26.25 -7.43 -2.49
C ARG A 334 -25.68 -6.32 -1.60
N MET A 335 -24.84 -6.68 -0.64
CA MET A 335 -24.18 -5.78 0.28
C MET A 335 -22.66 -5.96 0.21
N LYS A 336 -21.92 -4.90 0.52
CA LYS A 336 -20.46 -4.90 0.63
C LYS A 336 -20.02 -4.23 1.92
N TYR A 337 -18.81 -4.57 2.35
CA TYR A 337 -18.17 -3.97 3.52
C TYR A 337 -17.05 -3.05 3.04
N VAL A 338 -17.06 -1.79 3.47
CA VAL A 338 -16.18 -0.73 2.97
C VAL A 338 -15.34 -0.12 4.09
N SER A 339 -14.40 0.76 3.71
CA SER A 339 -13.55 1.52 4.63
C SER A 339 -14.38 2.23 5.72
N GLY A 340 -13.80 2.37 6.90
CA GLY A 340 -14.51 2.92 8.07
C GLY A 340 -15.41 1.91 8.80
N ASN A 341 -15.33 0.61 8.48
CA ASN A 341 -16.12 -0.45 9.10
C ASN A 341 -17.63 -0.36 8.83
N TYR A 342 -18.02 0.03 7.62
CA TYR A 342 -19.41 0.15 7.22
C TYR A 342 -19.85 -1.01 6.32
N LEU A 343 -21.02 -1.56 6.62
CA LEU A 343 -21.80 -2.36 5.68
C LEU A 343 -22.67 -1.41 4.84
N CYS A 344 -22.69 -1.56 3.52
CA CYS A 344 -23.56 -0.78 2.63
C CYS A 344 -24.04 -1.62 1.44
N MET A 345 -24.94 -1.06 0.64
CA MET A 345 -25.41 -1.73 -0.58
C MET A 345 -24.27 -1.82 -1.62
N SER A 346 -24.21 -2.93 -2.35
CA SER A 346 -23.16 -3.18 -3.33
C SER A 346 -23.15 -2.16 -4.48
N ASP A 347 -24.31 -1.61 -4.83
CA ASP A 347 -24.51 -0.63 -5.90
C ASP A 347 -24.14 0.81 -5.49
N TRP A 348 -23.91 1.08 -4.21
CA TRP A 348 -23.49 2.41 -3.75
C TRP A 348 -22.00 2.62 -4.00
N SER A 349 -21.60 3.84 -4.36
CA SER A 349 -20.17 4.18 -4.52
C SER A 349 -19.40 4.13 -3.20
N ASN A 350 -20.01 4.58 -2.11
CA ASN A 350 -19.42 4.61 -0.77
C ASN A 350 -20.50 4.36 0.33
N ALA A 351 -20.09 4.41 1.60
CA ALA A 351 -21.00 4.26 2.74
C ALA A 351 -21.97 5.44 2.94
N ARG A 352 -21.80 6.56 2.23
CA ARG A 352 -22.56 7.82 2.41
C ARG A 352 -22.54 8.33 3.86
N ARG A 353 -21.50 7.97 4.60
CA ARG A 353 -21.16 8.45 5.95
C ARG A 353 -19.67 8.68 6.02
N PRO A 354 -19.23 9.71 6.76
CA PRO A 354 -17.82 9.90 7.03
C PRO A 354 -17.29 8.76 7.90
N THR A 355 -16.01 8.45 7.72
CA THR A 355 -15.20 7.66 8.64
C THR A 355 -14.98 8.42 9.96
N ILE A 356 -14.42 7.75 10.97
CA ILE A 356 -14.12 8.39 12.26
C ILE A 356 -13.08 9.50 12.05
N GLU A 357 -12.10 9.24 11.20
CA GLU A 357 -11.03 10.16 10.82
C GLU A 357 -11.58 11.40 10.12
N GLU A 358 -12.44 11.22 9.11
CA GLU A 358 -13.11 12.33 8.43
C GLU A 358 -14.00 13.13 9.38
N ALA A 359 -14.73 12.46 10.28
CA ALA A 359 -15.56 13.15 11.26
C ALA A 359 -14.74 13.97 12.28
N ILE A 360 -13.58 13.47 12.71
CA ILE A 360 -12.66 14.22 13.57
C ILE A 360 -12.12 15.43 12.81
N GLN A 361 -11.72 15.26 11.55
CA GLN A 361 -11.21 16.34 10.73
C GLN A 361 -12.25 17.45 10.53
N ILE A 362 -13.48 17.09 10.15
CA ILE A 362 -14.60 18.03 10.03
C ILE A 362 -14.82 18.77 11.36
N ALA A 363 -14.83 18.05 12.49
CA ALA A 363 -15.07 18.66 13.80
C ALA A 363 -13.95 19.62 14.24
N LEU A 364 -12.70 19.36 13.85
CA LEU A 364 -11.55 20.24 14.12
C LEU A 364 -11.54 21.46 13.19
N GLU A 365 -11.82 21.28 11.90
CA GLU A 365 -11.91 22.38 10.92
C GLU A 365 -13.00 23.39 11.30
N GLU A 366 -14.17 22.91 11.75
CA GLU A 366 -15.26 23.75 12.27
C GLU A 366 -14.86 24.57 13.53
N SER A 367 -13.75 24.23 14.18
CA SER A 367 -13.31 24.82 15.45
C SER A 367 -12.06 25.69 15.33
N MET A 368 -11.58 25.93 14.11
CA MET A 368 -10.45 26.82 13.85
C MET A 368 -10.84 28.29 14.08
N PRO A 369 -9.94 29.15 14.59
CA PRO A 369 -8.52 28.89 14.88
C PRO A 369 -8.22 28.44 16.33
N GLY A 370 -9.21 28.38 17.24
CA GLY A 370 -9.00 28.15 18.67
C GLY A 370 -8.87 26.68 19.10
N GLY A 371 -9.16 25.73 18.20
CA GLY A 371 -9.25 24.31 18.52
C GLY A 371 -10.48 23.99 19.36
N ARG A 372 -10.61 22.72 19.77
CA ARG A 372 -11.77 22.25 20.55
C ARG A 372 -11.33 21.39 21.75
N SER A 373 -12.03 21.52 22.88
CA SER A 373 -11.83 20.63 24.02
C SER A 373 -12.14 19.18 23.63
N PHE A 374 -11.49 18.19 24.25
CA PHE A 374 -11.74 16.78 23.90
C PHE A 374 -13.22 16.39 24.07
N LYS A 375 -13.87 16.87 25.14
CA LYS A 375 -15.28 16.58 25.42
C LYS A 375 -16.20 17.14 24.34
N ASP A 376 -15.94 18.38 23.90
CA ASP A 376 -16.72 19.01 22.83
C ASP A 376 -16.46 18.37 21.48
N LEU A 377 -15.22 17.94 21.24
CA LEU A 377 -14.82 17.24 20.02
C LEU A 377 -15.51 15.88 19.96
N GLN A 378 -15.47 15.10 21.04
CA GLN A 378 -16.15 13.81 21.13
C GLN A 378 -17.65 13.94 20.88
N ARG A 379 -18.30 14.93 21.52
CA ARG A 379 -19.71 15.23 21.28
C ARG A 379 -19.97 15.53 19.80
N ARG A 380 -19.13 16.38 19.18
CA ARG A 380 -19.30 16.76 17.77
C ARG A 380 -19.07 15.58 16.82
N VAL A 381 -18.08 14.74 17.09
CA VAL A 381 -17.82 13.51 16.34
C VAL A 381 -19.02 12.55 16.43
N HIS A 382 -19.62 12.37 17.61
CA HIS A 382 -20.85 11.57 17.76
C HIS A 382 -22.04 12.20 17.00
N GLU A 383 -22.17 13.53 16.98
CA GLU A 383 -23.21 14.21 16.21
C GLU A 383 -23.07 14.02 14.70
N ILE A 384 -21.85 14.06 14.18
CA ILE A 384 -21.54 13.85 12.76
C ILE A 384 -21.79 12.38 12.40
N LEU A 385 -21.24 11.46 13.19
CA LEU A 385 -21.28 10.05 12.91
C LEU A 385 -22.65 9.42 13.17
N LYS A 386 -23.45 9.97 14.10
CA LYS A 386 -24.72 9.40 14.57
C LYS A 386 -24.60 8.06 15.32
N PHE A 387 -23.39 7.67 15.72
CA PHE A 387 -23.14 6.54 16.61
C PHE A 387 -22.07 6.87 17.65
N HIS A 388 -22.05 6.08 18.72
CA HIS A 388 -21.09 6.23 19.80
C HIS A 388 -19.72 5.67 19.41
N VAL A 389 -18.69 6.50 19.54
CA VAL A 389 -17.28 6.13 19.41
C VAL A 389 -16.59 6.20 20.77
N ALA A 390 -15.89 5.12 21.14
CA ALA A 390 -15.10 5.07 22.38
C ALA A 390 -14.00 6.14 22.38
N SER A 391 -13.76 6.76 23.54
CA SER A 391 -12.79 7.84 23.71
C SER A 391 -11.40 7.46 23.21
N ASP A 392 -10.92 6.26 23.54
CA ASP A 392 -9.60 5.76 23.13
C ASP A 392 -9.43 5.74 21.61
N ASN A 393 -10.49 5.37 20.87
CA ASN A 393 -10.45 5.34 19.41
C ASN A 393 -10.35 6.76 18.83
N ILE A 394 -11.03 7.74 19.44
CA ILE A 394 -10.91 9.15 19.02
C ILE A 394 -9.49 9.66 19.30
N TYR A 395 -8.91 9.35 20.48
CA TYR A 395 -7.54 9.74 20.81
C TYR A 395 -6.52 9.15 19.83
N THR A 396 -6.59 7.84 19.55
CA THR A 396 -5.67 7.19 18.60
C THR A 396 -5.73 7.84 17.23
N ARG A 397 -6.93 8.18 16.74
CA ARG A 397 -7.12 8.80 15.41
C ARG A 397 -6.71 10.27 15.37
N LEU A 398 -6.87 11.01 16.46
CA LEU A 398 -6.36 12.38 16.57
C LEU A 398 -4.84 12.45 16.36
N TYR A 399 -4.08 11.56 17.00
CA TYR A 399 -2.64 11.51 16.81
C TYR A 399 -2.25 11.12 15.38
N ALA A 400 -3.00 10.20 14.77
CA ALA A 400 -2.76 9.73 13.40
C ALA A 400 -2.94 10.85 12.35
N ILE A 401 -3.91 11.75 12.55
CA ILE A 401 -4.11 12.91 11.66
C ILE A 401 -3.20 14.11 11.99
N GLY A 402 -2.21 13.92 12.87
CA GLY A 402 -1.26 14.97 13.25
C GLY A 402 -1.83 16.02 14.21
N ALA A 403 -3.00 15.77 14.83
CA ALA A 403 -3.53 16.69 15.84
C ALA A 403 -2.70 16.61 17.13
N ARG A 404 -2.59 17.75 17.82
CA ARG A 404 -1.90 17.90 19.10
C ARG A 404 -2.73 18.73 20.06
N VAL A 405 -2.51 18.53 21.35
CA VAL A 405 -3.08 19.39 22.39
C VAL A 405 -2.22 20.64 22.49
N ASN A 406 -2.84 21.80 22.33
CA ASN A 406 -2.19 23.07 22.59
C ASN A 406 -2.03 23.27 24.10
N GLY A 407 -0.79 23.43 24.56
CA GLY A 407 -0.46 23.57 25.99
C GLY A 407 -1.09 24.79 26.65
N ASN A 408 -1.41 25.84 25.89
CA ASN A 408 -1.98 27.08 26.42
C ASN A 408 -3.51 27.03 26.55
N THR A 409 -4.20 26.33 25.64
CA THR A 409 -5.67 26.29 25.59
C THR A 409 -6.27 24.97 26.05
N SER A 410 -5.45 23.92 26.22
CA SER A 410 -5.90 22.53 26.44
C SER A 410 -6.88 22.03 25.37
N CYS A 411 -6.86 22.65 24.19
CA CYS A 411 -7.67 22.29 23.04
C CYS A 411 -6.87 21.48 22.01
N TRP A 412 -7.56 20.61 21.29
CA TRP A 412 -7.00 19.88 20.15
C TRP A 412 -6.99 20.75 18.90
N GLN A 413 -5.87 20.74 18.19
CA GLN A 413 -5.63 21.48 16.93
C GLN A 413 -4.80 20.63 15.95
N ILE A 414 -5.00 20.84 14.65
CA ILE A 414 -4.14 20.25 13.60
C ILE A 414 -2.89 21.12 13.50
N THR A 415 -1.71 20.55 13.73
CA THR A 415 -0.45 21.29 13.62
C THR A 415 -0.07 21.41 12.14
N THR A 416 -0.06 22.64 11.59
CA THR A 416 0.50 22.87 10.25
C THR A 416 2.03 22.94 10.34
N ALA A 417 2.72 22.73 9.21
CA ALA A 417 4.18 22.76 9.15
C ALA A 417 4.80 24.10 9.59
N GLU A 418 4.02 25.19 9.62
CA GLU A 418 4.44 26.52 10.06
C GLU A 418 4.50 26.64 11.60
N ASP A 419 3.67 25.88 12.33
CA ASP A 419 3.60 25.94 13.80
C ASP A 419 4.73 25.17 14.51
N GLN A 420 5.54 24.40 13.77
CA GLN A 420 6.65 23.62 14.34
C GLN A 420 7.84 24.49 14.79
N CYS A 421 7.88 25.77 14.40
CA CYS A 421 8.92 26.72 14.84
C CYS A 421 8.72 27.26 16.26
N ASP A 422 7.49 27.23 16.79
CA ASP A 422 7.15 27.89 18.06
C ASP A 422 7.04 26.94 19.26
N PHE A 423 7.22 25.63 19.05
CA PHE A 423 7.30 24.64 20.14
C PHE A 423 8.76 24.28 20.43
N LYS A 424 9.45 25.12 21.20
CA LYS A 424 10.68 24.78 21.91
C LYS A 424 10.54 25.00 23.40
#